data_AF-A0A2N5DSX0-F1
#
_entry.id   AF-A0A2N5DSX0-F1
#
_cell.length_a   1.000
_cell.length_b   1.000
_cell.length_c   1.000
_cell.angle_alpha   90.00
_cell.angle_beta   90.00
_cell.angle_gamma   90.00
#
_symmetry.space_group_name_H-M   'P 1'
#
loop_
_entity.id
_entity.type
_entity.pdbx_description
1 polymer ?
#
loop_
_entity_poly.entity_id
_entity_poly.type
_entity_poly.pdbx_seq_one_letter_code
_entity_poly.pdbx_strand_id
1 'polypeptide(L)'
;MAIQFAASLGAKRIFLLGYDCSLKEGVHFHGLHAGGLRNPTQVSVTRWQQHFAGVRNELRHIDIFNCSRRTELTCFPKKSLETVIA
;
A
#
# COMPACT_ATOMS: atom_id res chain seq x y z
N MET A 1 6.63 -9.85 1.70
CA MET A 1 7.09 -8.53 1.20
C MET A 1 7.07 -7.50 2.34
N ALA A 2 7.68 -6.32 2.17
CA ALA A 2 8.09 -5.37 3.25
C ALA A 2 7.22 -5.30 4.52
N ILE A 3 5.89 -5.28 4.41
CA ILE A 3 4.95 -5.32 5.57
C ILE A 3 5.18 -6.57 6.43
N GLN A 4 5.18 -7.76 5.84
CA GLN A 4 5.44 -9.02 6.55
C GLN A 4 6.87 -9.10 7.08
N PHE A 5 7.83 -8.48 6.38
CA PHE A 5 9.21 -8.42 6.88
C PHE A 5 9.31 -7.54 8.13
N ALA A 6 8.69 -6.35 8.13
CA ALA A 6 8.60 -5.50 9.31
C ALA A 6 7.89 -6.23 10.47
N ALA A 7 6.81 -6.96 10.19
CA ALA A 7 6.12 -7.78 11.18
C ALA A 7 7.03 -8.89 11.74
N SER A 8 7.80 -9.58 10.89
CA SER A 8 8.77 -10.61 11.33
C SER A 8 9.90 -10.06 12.17
N LEU A 9 10.26 -8.79 11.99
CA LEU A 9 11.22 -8.06 12.83
C LEU A 9 10.58 -7.55 14.15
N GLY A 10 9.30 -7.84 14.39
CA GLY A 10 8.61 -7.52 15.64
C GLY A 10 7.87 -6.19 15.65
N ALA A 11 7.70 -5.52 14.50
CA ALA A 11 6.94 -4.27 14.43
C ALA A 11 5.50 -4.47 14.92
N LYS A 12 5.05 -3.63 15.86
CA LYS A 12 3.68 -3.67 16.41
C LYS A 12 2.73 -2.73 15.68
N ARG A 13 3.27 -1.68 15.07
CA ARG A 13 2.55 -0.70 14.26
C ARG A 13 3.30 -0.50 12.95
N ILE A 14 2.58 -0.48 11.84
CA ILE A 14 3.14 -0.26 10.49
C ILE A 14 2.33 0.85 9.82
N PHE A 15 3.01 1.89 9.35
CA PHE A 15 2.40 3.03 8.66
C PHE A 15 2.84 3.02 7.20
N LEU A 16 1.88 2.90 6.29
CA LEU A 16 2.12 2.84 4.84
C LEU A 16 2.01 4.25 4.25
N LEU A 17 2.94 4.64 3.38
CA LEU A 17 2.88 5.91 2.65
C LEU A 17 3.20 5.69 1.17
N GLY A 18 2.37 6.24 0.28
CA GLY A 18 2.50 6.03 -1.17
C GLY A 18 1.84 4.73 -1.67
N TYR A 19 0.98 4.12 -0.87
CA TYR A 19 0.25 2.89 -1.19
C TYR A 19 -1.20 3.22 -1.57
N ASP A 20 -1.38 3.76 -2.76
CA ASP A 20 -2.70 4.13 -3.29
C ASP A 20 -3.44 2.94 -3.92
N CYS A 21 -2.71 2.06 -4.61
CA CYS A 21 -3.23 0.93 -5.37
C CYS A 21 -4.34 1.34 -6.33
N SER A 22 -4.08 2.40 -7.11
CA SER A 22 -5.01 2.99 -8.07
C SER A 22 -4.25 3.53 -9.28
N LEU A 23 -4.96 3.74 -10.41
CA LEU A 23 -4.44 4.45 -11.59
C LEU A 23 -5.07 5.84 -11.76
N LYS A 24 -5.97 6.26 -10.85
CA LYS A 24 -6.78 7.47 -10.99
C LYS A 24 -5.97 8.77 -11.00
N GLU A 25 -4.82 8.76 -10.35
CA GLU A 25 -3.95 9.94 -10.18
C GLU A 25 -2.67 9.85 -11.02
N GLY A 26 -2.65 8.95 -12.01
CA GLY A 26 -1.47 8.59 -12.77
C GLY A 26 -1.04 7.15 -12.54
N VAL A 27 -0.04 6.72 -13.31
CA VAL A 27 0.40 5.33 -13.37
C VAL A 27 1.49 5.05 -12.32
N HIS A 28 2.39 6.00 -12.12
CA HIS A 28 3.42 6.02 -11.09
C HIS A 28 3.66 7.46 -10.64
N PHE A 29 4.27 7.65 -9.47
CA PHE A 29 4.70 8.99 -9.02
C PHE A 29 5.72 9.63 -9.99
N HIS A 30 6.48 8.81 -10.72
CA HIS A 30 7.48 9.25 -11.70
C HIS A 30 6.97 9.19 -13.16
N GLY A 31 5.66 8.98 -13.38
CA GLY A 31 5.09 8.82 -14.72
C GLY A 31 5.37 7.45 -15.34
N LEU A 32 5.11 7.31 -16.65
CA LEU A 32 5.25 6.04 -17.36
C LEU A 32 6.70 5.57 -17.40
N HIS A 33 6.90 4.27 -17.24
CA HIS A 33 8.19 3.67 -17.60
C HIS A 33 8.48 3.85 -19.10
N ALA A 34 9.72 4.18 -19.43
CA ALA A 34 10.25 4.22 -20.80
C ALA A 34 10.86 2.86 -21.22
N GLY A 35 11.30 2.75 -22.47
CA GLY A 35 12.12 1.62 -22.94
C GLY A 35 11.40 0.27 -23.03
N GLY A 36 10.08 0.26 -23.21
CA GLY A 36 9.29 -0.97 -23.33
C GLY A 36 8.99 -1.69 -22.01
N LEU A 37 9.34 -1.08 -20.87
CA LEU A 37 8.98 -1.59 -19.56
C LEU A 37 7.47 -1.52 -19.33
N ARG A 38 6.94 -2.53 -18.62
CA ARG A 38 5.51 -2.64 -18.36
C ARG A 38 5.08 -1.64 -17.30
N ASN A 39 4.01 -0.92 -17.60
CA ASN A 39 3.26 -0.11 -16.66
C ASN A 39 2.11 -0.94 -16.04
N PRO A 40 1.63 -0.59 -14.85
CA PRO A 40 0.47 -1.22 -14.26
C PRO A 40 -0.78 -1.04 -15.11
N THR A 41 -1.61 -2.07 -15.05
CA THR A 41 -2.93 -2.12 -15.66
C THR A 41 -4.00 -2.22 -14.58
N GLN A 42 -5.26 -2.02 -14.95
CA GLN A 42 -6.37 -2.24 -14.03
C GLN A 42 -6.37 -3.67 -13.44
N VAL A 43 -6.02 -4.68 -14.25
CA VAL A 43 -5.86 -6.07 -13.80
C VAL A 43 -4.76 -6.19 -12.74
N SER A 44 -3.64 -5.51 -12.95
CA SER A 44 -2.52 -5.49 -11.99
C SER A 44 -2.98 -4.88 -10.66
N VAL A 45 -3.69 -3.75 -10.72
CA VAL A 45 -4.24 -3.06 -9.55
C VAL A 45 -5.22 -3.94 -8.79
N THR A 46 -6.18 -4.58 -9.46
CA THR A 46 -7.15 -5.48 -8.80
C THR A 46 -6.43 -6.64 -8.10
N ARG A 47 -5.42 -7.24 -8.74
CA ARG A 47 -4.61 -8.30 -8.13
C ARG A 47 -3.88 -7.80 -6.89
N TRP A 48 -3.31 -6.61 -6.94
CA TRP A 48 -2.61 -6.03 -5.79
C TRP A 48 -3.56 -5.76 -4.62
N GLN A 49 -4.77 -5.24 -4.87
CA GLN A 49 -5.78 -5.04 -3.83
C GLN A 49 -6.12 -6.37 -3.12
N GLN A 50 -6.26 -7.46 -3.88
CA GLN A 50 -6.46 -8.81 -3.32
C GLN A 50 -5.27 -9.28 -2.48
N HIS A 51 -4.04 -9.07 -2.96
CA HIS A 51 -2.84 -9.41 -2.19
C HIS A 51 -2.77 -8.63 -0.87
N PHE A 52 -3.04 -7.32 -0.88
CA PHE A 52 -3.07 -6.51 0.34
C PHE A 52 -4.17 -6.95 1.31
N ALA A 53 -5.35 -7.36 0.80
CA ALA A 53 -6.38 -7.95 1.63
C ALA A 53 -5.91 -9.27 2.29
N GLY A 54 -5.17 -10.10 1.56
CA GLY A 54 -4.50 -11.29 2.10
C GLY A 54 -3.51 -10.96 3.21
N VAL A 55 -2.64 -9.96 3.00
CA VAL A 55 -1.68 -9.50 4.02
C VAL A 55 -2.40 -8.97 5.26
N ARG A 56 -3.48 -8.19 5.09
CA ARG A 56 -4.28 -7.73 6.22
C ARG A 56 -4.85 -8.89 7.03
N ASN A 57 -5.33 -9.93 6.34
CA ASN A 57 -5.89 -11.12 6.97
C ASN A 57 -4.84 -11.93 7.74
N GLU A 58 -3.64 -12.09 7.17
CA GLU A 58 -2.49 -12.74 7.79
C GLU A 58 -2.04 -11.98 9.05
N LEU A 59 -1.90 -10.66 8.95
CA LEU A 59 -1.38 -9.79 10.00
C LEU A 59 -2.50 -9.11 10.80
N ARG A 60 -3.58 -9.85 11.10
CA ARG A 60 -4.74 -9.33 11.86
C ARG A 60 -4.36 -8.71 13.21
N HIS A 61 -3.31 -9.24 13.82
CA HIS A 61 -2.76 -8.89 15.13
C HIS A 61 -1.80 -7.68 15.12
N ILE A 62 -1.46 -7.14 13.94
CA ILE A 62 -0.61 -5.95 13.81
C ILE A 62 -1.49 -4.76 13.41
N ASP A 63 -1.20 -3.62 14.02
CA ASP A 63 -1.84 -2.35 13.67
C ASP A 63 -1.22 -1.77 12.40
N ILE A 64 -1.89 -1.93 11.27
CA ILE A 64 -1.44 -1.42 9.98
C ILE A 64 -2.34 -0.28 9.53
N PHE A 65 -1.76 0.90 9.29
CA PHE A 65 -2.48 2.08 8.82
C PHE A 65 -1.95 2.54 7.46
N ASN A 66 -2.84 3.08 6.62
CA ASN A 66 -2.44 3.75 5.38
C ASN A 66 -2.50 5.27 5.55
N CYS A 67 -1.34 5.91 5.44
CA CYS A 67 -1.14 7.35 5.53
C CYS A 67 -1.08 8.04 4.16
N SER A 68 -1.37 7.31 3.08
CA SER A 68 -1.43 7.89 1.74
C SER A 68 -2.63 8.82 1.62
N ARG A 69 -2.38 10.06 1.15
CA ARG A 69 -3.42 11.09 0.95
C ARG A 69 -4.62 10.58 0.14
N ARG A 70 -4.35 9.76 -0.87
CA ARG A 70 -5.35 9.07 -1.69
C ARG A 70 -4.99 7.59 -1.73
N THR A 71 -5.99 6.72 -1.59
CA THR A 71 -5.82 5.26 -1.69
C THR A 71 -7.16 4.58 -1.89
N GLU A 72 -7.17 3.56 -2.74
CA GLU A 72 -8.28 2.62 -2.96
C GLU A 72 -8.11 1.33 -2.16
N LEU A 73 -7.02 1.17 -1.40
CA LEU A 73 -6.92 0.08 -0.43
C LEU A 73 -7.89 0.32 0.72
N THR A 74 -8.91 -0.53 0.82
CA THR A 74 -9.93 -0.50 1.89
C THR A 74 -9.61 -1.42 3.07
N CYS A 75 -8.63 -2.31 2.93
CA CYS A 75 -8.26 -3.29 3.95
C CYS A 75 -7.45 -2.72 5.12
N PHE A 76 -6.90 -1.50 4.99
CA PHE A 76 -6.18 -0.82 6.06
C PHE A 76 -6.90 0.48 6.47
N PRO A 77 -7.12 0.72 7.77
CA PRO A 77 -7.63 2.00 8.24
C PRO A 77 -6.69 3.15 7.85
N LYS A 78 -7.27 4.33 7.56
CA LYS A 78 -6.50 5.52 7.18
C LYS A 78 -6.09 6.35 8.40
N LYS A 79 -4.92 6.98 8.33
CA LYS A 79 -4.47 8.03 9.27
C LYS A 79 -3.79 9.16 8.51
N SER A 80 -3.82 10.39 9.02
CA SER A 80 -2.94 11.45 8.54
C SER A 80 -1.48 11.09 8.80
N LEU A 81 -0.59 11.48 7.89
CA LEU A 81 0.84 11.26 8.06
C LEU A 81 1.37 12.11 9.24
N GLU A 82 0.87 13.34 9.35
CA GLU A 82 1.25 14.33 10.35
C GLU A 82 0.99 13.82 11.78
N THR A 83 -0.06 13.03 12.01
CA THR A 83 -0.39 12.47 13.33
C THR A 83 0.54 11.33 13.74
N VAL A 84 1.34 10.77 12.83
CA VAL A 84 2.19 9.59 13.11
C VAL A 84 3.69 9.88 13.06
N ILE A 85 4.08 11.08 12.60
CA ILE A 85 5.49 11.54 12.56
C ILE A 85 5.78 12.69 13.53
N ALA A 86 4.76 13.18 14.24
CA ALA A 86 4.89 14.20 15.28
C ALA A 86 5.45 13.63 16.58
#